data_AF-A0A8X8WZH7-F1
#
_entry.id   AF-A0A8X8WZH7-F1
#
_cell.length_a   1.000
_cell.length_b   1.000
_cell.length_c   1.000
_cell.angle_alpha   90.00
_cell.angle_beta   90.00
_cell.angle_gamma   90.00
#
_symmetry.space_group_name_H-M   'P 1'
#
loop_
_entity.id
_entity.type
_entity.pdbx_description
1 polymer ?
#
loop_
_entity_poly.entity_id
_entity_poly.type
_entity_poly.pdbx_seq_one_letter_code
_entity_poly.pdbx_strand_id
1 'polypeptide(L)' 'MVFLALKDGHQAGQTVPHVHIHVVPRKGGDFEKNDEIYDGIDVKEKLDLDRERKDRSMEEMAEEADQYRKLFI' A
#
# COMPACT_ATOMS: atom_id res chain seq x y z
N MET A 1 13.13 5.59 -1.66
CA MET A 1 12.26 5.99 -2.80
C MET A 1 10.81 5.76 -2.37
N VAL A 2 9.84 6.51 -2.89
CA VAL A 2 8.42 6.35 -2.52
C VAL A 2 7.60 6.21 -3.79
N PHE A 3 6.66 5.26 -3.79
CA PHE A 3 5.66 5.13 -4.85
C PHE A 3 4.35 5.80 -4.40
N LEU A 4 3.76 6.59 -5.29
CA LEU A 4 2.52 7.31 -5.06
C LEU A 4 1.50 6.91 -6.13
N ALA A 5 0.28 6.56 -5.72
CA ALA A 5 -0.81 6.25 -6.64
C ALA A 5 -2.15 6.82 -6.17
N LEU A 6 -2.89 7.39 -7.12
CA LEU A 6 -4.27 7.85 -6.95
C LEU A 6 -5.16 7.05 -7.92
N LYS A 7 -6.21 6.43 -7.39
CA LYS A 7 -7.23 5.72 -8.19
C LYS A 7 -8.50 6.58 -8.20
N ASP A 8 -8.57 7.52 -9.14
CA ASP A 8 -9.70 8.43 -9.26
C ASP A 8 -10.80 7.84 -10.15
N GLY A 9 -11.85 7.32 -9.50
CA GLY A 9 -13.01 6.72 -10.15
C GLY A 9 -12.91 5.21 -10.38
N HIS A 10 -14.06 4.60 -10.66
CA HIS A 10 -14.21 3.15 -10.80
C HIS A 10 -13.31 2.55 -11.89
N GLN A 11 -13.16 3.25 -13.02
CA GLN A 11 -12.33 2.78 -14.15
C GLN A 11 -10.82 2.78 -13.82
N ALA A 12 -10.40 3.52 -12.79
CA ALA A 12 -9.04 3.51 -12.27
C ALA A 12 -8.82 2.46 -11.17
N GLY A 13 -9.80 1.57 -10.91
CA GLY A 13 -9.71 0.54 -9.87
C GLY A 13 -10.04 1.03 -8.46
N GLN A 14 -10.75 2.16 -8.32
CA GLN A 14 -11.21 2.65 -7.02
C GLN A 14 -12.25 1.70 -6.39
N THR A 15 -11.97 1.20 -5.18
CA THR A 15 -12.86 0.27 -4.46
C THR A 15 -13.70 0.96 -3.39
N VAL A 16 -13.17 2.01 -2.76
CA VAL A 16 -13.87 2.84 -1.77
C VAL A 16 -14.21 4.18 -2.41
N PRO A 17 -15.48 4.63 -2.43
CA PRO A 17 -15.90 5.89 -3.03
C PRO A 17 -15.52 7.10 -2.16
N HIS A 18 -14.22 7.23 -1.90
CA HIS A 18 -13.58 8.31 -1.17
C HIS A 18 -12.22 8.55 -1.82
N VAL A 19 -11.87 9.80 -2.10
CA VAL A 19 -10.57 10.14 -2.67
C VAL A 19 -9.49 9.83 -1.63
N HIS A 20 -8.55 8.95 -1.98
CA HIS A 20 -7.41 8.59 -1.12
C HIS A 20 -6.19 8.32 -2.00
N ILE A 21 -5.01 8.61 -1.45
CA ILE A 21 -3.72 8.34 -2.09
C ILE A 21 -3.04 7.15 -1.40
N HIS A 22 -2.47 6.25 -2.18
CA HIS A 22 -1.56 5.22 -1.67
C HIS A 22 -0.15 5.77 -1.62
N VAL A 23 0.49 5.67 -0.45
CA VAL A 23 1.90 6.01 -0.23
C VAL A 23 2.62 4.74 0.18
N VAL A 24 3.50 4.22 -0.69
CA VAL A 24 4.20 2.95 -0.46
C VAL A 24 5.71 3.20 -0.44
N PRO A 25 6.37 3.07 0.73
CA PRO A 25 7.82 3.14 0.82
C PRO A 25 8.47 2.02 -0.02
N ARG A 26 9.49 2.37 -0.82
CA ARG A 26 10.23 1.43 -1.67
C ARG A 26 11.63 1.19 -1.13
N LYS A 27 12.12 -0.05 -1.26
CA LYS A 27 13.49 -0.47 -0.95
C LYS A 27 14.19 -0.92 -2.24
N GLY A 28 15.51 -0.78 -2.30
CA GLY A 28 16.26 -1.29 -3.45
C GLY A 28 16.08 -2.80 -3.59
N GLY A 29 15.71 -3.27 -4.78
CA GLY A 29 15.46 -4.68 -5.05
C GLY A 29 14.18 -5.25 -4.47
N ASP A 30 13.21 -4.41 -4.08
CA ASP A 30 11.88 -4.88 -3.65
C ASP A 30 11.02 -5.46 -4.78
N PHE A 31 11.31 -5.07 -6.03
CA PHE A 31 10.79 -5.67 -7.25
C PHE A 31 11.94 -5.87 -8.25
N GLU A 32 11.87 -6.95 -9.04
CA GLU A 32 12.85 -7.18 -10.13
C GLU A 32 12.69 -6.13 -11.22
N LYS A 33 11.44 -5.82 -11.60
CA LYS A 33 11.11 -4.71 -12.51
C LYS A 33 10.27 -3.68 -11.80
N ASN A 34 10.63 -2.41 -11.96
CA ASN A 34 9.98 -1.34 -11.21
C ASN A 34 8.46 -1.24 -11.45
N ASP A 35 7.99 -1.58 -12.65
CA ASP A 35 6.57 -1.48 -13.03
C ASP A 35 5.69 -2.61 -12.46
N GLU A 36 6.29 -3.67 -11.90
CA GLU A 36 5.53 -4.76 -11.25
C GLU A 36 4.78 -4.28 -10.00
N ILE A 37 5.13 -3.12 -9.45
CA ILE A 37 4.41 -2.51 -8.33
C ILE A 37 2.95 -2.16 -8.66
N TYR A 38 2.64 -1.83 -9.92
CA TYR A 38 1.28 -1.50 -10.33
C TYR A 38 0.35 -2.71 -10.16
N ASP A 39 0.81 -3.88 -10.63
CA ASP A 39 0.09 -5.15 -10.44
C ASP A 39 -0.07 -5.51 -8.96
N GLY A 40 0.96 -5.23 -8.14
CA GLY A 40 0.94 -5.51 -6.72
C GLY A 40 -0.02 -4.65 -5.88
N ILE A 41 -0.37 -3.46 -6.37
CA ILE A 41 -1.31 -2.55 -5.69
C ILE A 41 -2.75 -2.77 -6.15
N ASP A 42 -2.95 -3.33 -7.34
CA ASP A 42 -4.28 -3.58 -7.92
C ASP A 42 -4.88 -4.93 -7.53
N VAL A 43 -4.05 -5.95 -7.25
CA VAL A 43 -4.56 -7.33 -7.15
C VAL A 43 -4.06 -8.03 -5.88
N LYS A 44 -4.96 -8.21 -4.91
CA LYS A 44 -4.74 -8.95 -3.64
C LYS A 44 -4.44 -10.46 -3.81
N GLU A 45 -4.35 -10.95 -5.05
CA GLU A 45 -4.31 -12.39 -5.36
C GLU A 45 -3.22 -12.79 -6.36
N LYS A 46 -2.45 -11.84 -6.93
CA LYS A 46 -1.47 -12.15 -7.98
C LYS A 46 -0.03 -12.26 -7.50
N LEU A 47 0.30 -11.70 -6.34
CA LEU A 47 1.63 -11.84 -5.77
C LEU A 47 1.64 -13.01 -4.79
N ASP A 48 2.67 -13.86 -4.86
CA ASP A 48 2.89 -14.93 -3.87
C ASP A 48 2.92 -14.38 -2.43
N LEU A 49 3.30 -13.09 -2.29
CA LEU A 49 3.30 -12.33 -1.04
C LEU A 49 1.92 -12.20 -0.37
N ASP A 50 0.82 -12.22 -1.12
CA ASP A 50 -0.52 -12.09 -0.53
C ASP A 50 -1.03 -13.39 0.10
N ARG A 51 -0.49 -14.55 -0.30
CA ARG A 51 -0.83 -15.84 0.31
C ARG A 51 -0.33 -15.96 1.75
N GLU A 52 0.80 -15.31 2.04
CA GLU A 52 1.41 -15.29 3.37
C GLU A 52 1.03 -14.04 4.18
N ARG A 53 0.31 -13.09 3.56
CA ARG A 53 -0.10 -11.85 4.19
C ARG A 53 -1.15 -12.14 5.27
N LYS A 54 -0.75 -11.91 6.52
CA LYS A 54 -1.67 -11.91 7.67
C LYS A 54 -2.26 -10.52 7.83
N ASP A 55 -3.58 -10.45 7.96
CA ASP A 55 -4.23 -9.21 8.36
C ASP A 55 -3.71 -8.80 9.74
N ARG A 56 -3.35 -7.52 9.86
CA ARG A 56 -2.80 -6.96 11.11
C ARG A 56 -3.92 -6.72 12.11
N SER A 57 -3.59 -6.83 13.39
CA SER A 57 -4.51 -6.46 14.46
C SER A 57 -4.71 -4.94 14.53
N MET A 58 -5.84 -4.53 15.13
CA MET A 58 -6.11 -3.11 15.38
C MET A 58 -5.09 -2.47 16.32
N GLU A 59 -4.53 -3.26 17.25
CA GLU A 59 -3.53 -2.78 18.21
C GLU A 59 -2.19 -2.49 17.53
N GLU A 60 -1.69 -3.40 16.68
CA GLU A 60 -0.49 -3.18 15.87
C GLU A 60 -0.64 -1.94 14.96
N MET A 61 -1.81 -1.76 14.34
CA MET A 61 -2.09 -0.59 13.51
C MET A 61 -2.11 0.71 14.32
N ALA A 62 -2.66 0.68 15.53
CA ALA A 62 -2.71 1.85 16.41
C ALA A 62 -1.32 2.25 16.90
N GLU A 63 -0.50 1.27 17.31
CA GLU A 63 0.88 1.52 17.74
C GLU A 63 1.72 2.12 16.61
N GLU A 64 1.62 1.58 15.39
CA GLU A 64 2.30 2.13 14.21
C GLU A 64 1.88 3.58 13.94
N ALA A 65 0.57 3.87 13.99
CA ALA A 65 0.06 5.22 13.80
C ALA A 65 0.59 6.21 14.85
N ASP A 66 0.72 5.78 16.10
CA ASP A 66 1.30 6.59 17.18
C ASP A 66 2.79 6.88 16.96
N GLN A 67 3.55 5.94 16.38
CA GLN A 67 4.94 6.24 15.99
C GLN A 67 5.00 7.28 14.87
N TYR A 68 4.13 7.19 13.86
CA TYR A 68 4.11 8.19 12.78
C TYR A 68 3.69 9.58 13.26
N ARG A 69 2.70 9.68 14.16
CA ARG A 69 2.26 10.97 14.72
C ARG A 69 3.42 11.77 15.33
N LYS A 70 4.37 11.10 15.99
CA LYS A 70 5.53 11.76 16.62
C LYS A 70 6.46 12.47 15.62
N LEU A 71 6.40 12.10 14.34
CA LEU A 71 7.21 12.71 13.28
C LEU A 71 6.64 14.04 12.78
N PHE A 72 5.38 14.34 13.10
CA PHE A 72 4.67 15.56 12.70
C PHE A 72 4.35 16.35 13.96
N ILE A 73 5.26 17.25 14.33
CA ILE A 73 5.11 18.21 15.44
C ILE A 73 4.23 19.37 14.99
#